data_AF-A0A920P006-F1
#
_entry.id   AF-A0A920P006-F1
#
_cell.length_a   1.000
_cell.length_b   1.000
_cell.length_c   1.000
_cell.angle_alpha   90.00
_cell.angle_beta   90.00
_cell.angle_gamma   90.00
#
_symmetry.space_group_name_H-M   'P 1'
#
loop_
_entity.id
_entity.type
_entity.pdbx_description
1 polymer ?
#
loop_
_entity_poly.entity_id
_entity_poly.type
_entity_poly.pdbx_seq_one_letter_code
_entity_poly.pdbx_strand_id
1 'polypeptide(L)' 'MFTKRAMENGVLYGSLKPKEITKQILDLDKIEIKPSSITLNKEINKTGKYKAKNNFILK' A
#
# COMPACT_ATOMS: atom_id res chain seq x y z
N MET A 1 -0.06 8.45 11.64
CA MET A 1 -1.12 7.52 11.17
C MET A 1 -1.57 7.97 9.79
N PHE A 2 -1.60 7.07 8.80
CA PHE A 2 -2.15 7.37 7.48
C PHE A 2 -3.65 7.05 7.47
N THR A 3 -4.48 8.04 7.16
CA THR A 3 -5.94 7.89 7.09
C THR A 3 -6.41 8.28 5.70
N LYS A 4 -6.82 7.28 4.91
CA LYS A 4 -7.53 7.49 3.64
C LYS A 4 -9.02 7.47 3.92
N ARG A 5 -9.77 8.42 3.35
CA ARG A 5 -11.22 8.49 3.55
C ARG A 5 -11.87 7.25 2.94
N ALA A 6 -12.75 6.62 3.72
CA ALA A 6 -13.60 5.53 3.28
C ALA A 6 -15.06 5.95 3.39
N MET A 7 -15.89 5.41 2.51
CA MET A 7 -17.35 5.41 2.62
C MET A 7 -17.78 4.56 3.82
N GLU A 8 -19.03 4.71 4.24
CA GLU A 8 -19.60 4.00 5.40
C GLU A 8 -19.58 2.47 5.26
N ASN A 9 -19.62 1.97 4.02
CA ASN A 9 -19.48 0.54 3.68
C ASN A 9 -18.01 0.05 3.61
N GLY A 10 -17.05 0.90 4.00
CA GLY A 10 -15.62 0.61 4.02
C GLY A 10 -14.91 0.70 2.68
N VAL A 11 -15.58 1.12 1.60
CA VAL A 11 -14.95 1.34 0.28
C VAL A 11 -14.20 2.66 0.28
N LEU A 12 -12.99 2.69 -0.24
CA LEU A 12 -12.12 3.86 -0.27
C LEU A 12 -12.54 4.84 -1.37
N TYR A 13 -12.39 6.14 -1.09
CA TYR A 13 -12.47 7.16 -2.14
C TYR A 13 -11.20 7.08 -3.00
N GLY A 14 -11.24 6.22 -4.02
CA GLY A 14 -10.11 5.85 -4.87
C GLY A 14 -9.35 4.62 -4.37
N SER A 15 -8.36 4.17 -5.14
CA SER A 15 -7.54 3.00 -4.78
C SER A 15 -6.21 3.40 -4.15
N LEU A 16 -5.70 2.56 -3.25
CA LEU A 16 -4.36 2.69 -2.67
C LEU A 16 -3.35 2.03 -3.61
N LYS A 17 -2.46 2.85 -4.18
CA LYS A 17 -1.43 2.39 -5.11
C LYS A 17 -0.13 2.03 -4.38
N PRO A 18 0.74 1.18 -4.96
CA PRO A 18 2.05 0.84 -4.39
C PRO A 18 2.89 2.06 -4.03
N LYS A 19 2.82 3.13 -4.85
CA LYS A 19 3.54 4.39 -4.62
C LYS A 19 3.12 5.10 -3.31
N GLU A 20 1.83 5.05 -2.96
CA GLU A 20 1.37 5.61 -1.68
C GLU A 20 1.87 4.78 -0.51
N ILE A 21 1.87 3.45 -0.66
CA ILE A 21 2.35 2.51 0.36
C ILE A 21 3.84 2.75 0.64
N THR A 22 4.68 2.82 -0.41
CA THR A 22 6.12 3.06 -0.24
C THR A 22 6.41 4.42 0.37
N LYS A 23 5.66 5.46 0.01
CA LYS A 23 5.80 6.79 0.62
C LYS A 23 5.50 6.74 2.12
N GLN A 24 4.50 5.96 2.53
CA GLN A 24 4.20 5.80 3.96
C GLN A 24 5.23 4.99 4.71
N ILE A 25 5.76 3.93 4.13
CA ILE A 25 6.83 3.14 4.76
C ILE A 25 8.07 4.02 4.94
N LEU A 26 8.39 4.87 3.95
CA LEU A 26 9.47 5.86 4.08
C LEU A 26 9.18 6.89 5.17
N ASP A 27 7.93 7.35 5.31
CA ASP A 27 7.57 8.35 6.31
C ASP A 27 7.62 7.80 7.75
N LEU A 28 7.05 6.60 7.96
CA LEU A 28 6.89 5.95 9.26
C LEU A 28 8.16 5.24 9.73
N ASP A 29 8.77 4.44 8.85
CA ASP A 29 9.89 3.55 9.19
C ASP A 29 11.23 4.07 8.66
N LYS A 30 11.24 5.17 7.88
CA LYS A 30 12.43 5.70 7.19
C LYS A 30 13.09 4.69 6.23
N ILE A 31 12.32 3.70 5.76
CA ILE A 31 12.79 2.69 4.82
C ILE A 31 12.37 3.10 3.40
N GLU A 32 13.36 3.31 2.52
CA GLU A 32 13.11 3.59 1.12
C GLU A 32 12.84 2.29 0.35
N ILE A 33 11.61 2.13 -0.13
CA ILE A 33 11.19 0.99 -0.94
C ILE A 33 10.74 1.49 -2.31
N LYS A 34 11.15 0.80 -3.39
CA LYS A 34 10.67 1.11 -4.73
C LYS A 34 9.25 0.58 -4.92
N PRO A 35 8.32 1.37 -5.52
CA PRO A 35 6.95 0.90 -5.78
C PRO A 35 6.91 -0.42 -6.57
N SER A 36 7.85 -0.64 -7.48
CA SER A 36 7.97 -1.88 -8.27
C SER A 36 8.29 -3.13 -7.44
N SER A 37 8.81 -2.97 -6.22
CA SER A 37 9.07 -4.10 -5.32
C SER A 37 7.80 -4.65 -4.67
N ILE A 38 6.72 -3.86 -4.66
CA ILE A 38 5.42 -4.24 -4.11
C ILE A 38 4.51 -4.65 -5.27
N THR A 39 4.19 -5.94 -5.34
CA THR A 39 3.16 -6.43 -6.26
C THR A 39 1.85 -6.63 -5.50
N LEU A 40 0.80 -5.92 -5.95
CA LEU A 40 -0.55 -6.08 -5.43
C LEU A 40 -1.35 -6.99 -6.37
N ASN A 41 -1.76 -8.16 -5.87
CA ASN A 41 -2.58 -9.11 -6.65
C ASN A 41 -4.01 -8.62 -6.89
N LYS A 42 -4.47 -7.67 -6.07
CA LYS A 42 -5.79 -7.04 -6.16
C LYS A 42 -5.66 -5.56 -5.83
N GLU A 43 -6.51 -4.76 -6.46
CA GLU A 43 -6.63 -3.35 -6.11
C GLU A 43 -7.09 -3.21 -4.65
N ILE A 44 -6.44 -2.29 -3.92
CA ILE A 44 -6.81 -1.93 -2.56
C ILE A 44 -7.78 -0.75 -2.65
N ASN A 45 -9.07 -1.03 -2.83
CA ASN A 45 -10.15 -0.04 -2.88
C ASN A 45 -11.14 -0.20 -1.72
N LYS A 46 -10.86 -1.08 -0.77
CA LYS A 46 -11.67 -1.28 0.43
C LYS A 46 -10.77 -1.36 1.65
N THR A 47 -11.32 -1.06 2.82
CA THR A 47 -10.65 -1.30 4.09
C THR A 47 -10.58 -2.81 4.35
N GLY A 48 -9.43 -3.29 4.80
CA GLY A 48 -9.21 -4.72 5.02
C GLY A 48 -7.74 -5.09 5.13
N LYS A 49 -7.47 -6.39 5.32
CA LYS A 49 -6.12 -6.95 5.33
C LYS A 49 -5.79 -7.46 3.93
N TYR A 50 -4.72 -6.95 3.36
CA TYR A 50 -4.23 -7.33 2.04
C TYR A 50 -2.90 -8.04 2.18
N LYS A 51 -2.73 -9.15 1.46
CA LYS A 51 -1.42 -9.80 1.32
C LYS A 51 -0.72 -9.18 0.12
N ALA A 52 0.44 -8.56 0.37
CA ALA A 52 1.35 -8.12 -0.69
C ALA A 52 2.47 -9.15 -0.83
N LYS A 53 2.84 -9.50 -2.06
CA LYS A 53 4.03 -10.31 -2.32
C LYS A 53 5.19 -9.34 -2.54
N ASN A 54 6.18 -9.37 -1.64
CA ASN A 54 7.44 -8.67 -1.85
C ASN A 54 8.37 -9.57 -2.66
N ASN A 55 8.87 -9.06 -3.78
CA ASN A 55 9.88 -9.72 -4.59
C ASN A 55 11.24 -9.08 -4.31
N PHE A 56 11.90 -9.50 -3.22
CA PHE A 56 13.29 -9.12 -2.96
C PHE A 56 14.22 -10.05 -3.72
N ILE A 57 15.04 -9.48 -4.61
CA ILE A 57 16.13 -10.20 -5.27
C ILE A 57 17.38 -9.79 -4.50
N LEU A 58 17.91 -10.70 -3.68
CA LEU A 58 19.24 -10.53 -3.08
C LEU A 58 20.26 -10.71 -4.21
N LYS A 59 21.16 -9.74 -4.36
CA LYS A 59 22.20 -9.72 -5.38
C LYS A 59 23.56 -9.62 -4.72
#